data_AF-A0AAV7IG13-F1
#
_entry.id   AF-A0AAV7IG13-F1
#
_cell.length_a   1.000
_cell.length_b   1.000
_cell.length_c   1.000
_cell.angle_alpha   90.00
_cell.angle_beta   90.00
_cell.angle_gamma   90.00
#
_symmetry.space_group_name_H-M   'P 1'
#
loop_
_entity.id
_entity.type
_entity.pdbx_description
1 polymer ?
#
loop_
_entity_poly.entity_id
_entity_poly.type
_entity_poly.pdbx_seq_one_letter_code
_entity_poly.pdbx_strand_id
1 'polypeptide(L)'
;MSDHTPAPYRPRSVYGYALFIGSNIVFFLYIIWAVVPDEILHDCLGLTYWPLKYWAVAIPIWVLTAIAVFAFIIYPAINLLMTPDIDDVRTIKDQYSLVQNINIPGSIPSVSDIPITDVCRKLYLK
;
A
#
# COMPACT_ATOMS: atom_id res chain seq x y z
N MET A 1 -1.11 10.65 -25.86
CA MET A 1 -1.96 10.74 -24.65
C MET A 1 -2.52 9.36 -24.31
N SER A 2 -1.67 8.47 -23.80
CA SER A 2 -2.02 7.09 -23.45
C SER A 2 -1.31 6.57 -22.20
N ASP A 3 -0.45 7.38 -21.58
CA ASP A 3 0.49 6.89 -20.56
C ASP A 3 -0.15 6.65 -19.19
N HIS A 4 -1.36 7.15 -18.96
CA HIS A 4 -2.08 7.06 -17.67
C HIS A 4 -3.23 6.05 -17.66
N THR A 5 -3.54 5.38 -18.77
CA THR A 5 -4.60 4.37 -18.79
C THR A 5 -4.10 3.10 -18.09
N PRO A 6 -4.83 2.51 -17.12
CA PRO A 6 -4.44 1.26 -16.45
C PRO A 6 -4.57 0.01 -17.36
N ALA A 7 -4.99 0.20 -18.62
CA ALA A 7 -5.17 -0.86 -19.59
C ALA A 7 -3.84 -1.59 -19.90
N PRO A 8 -3.89 -2.89 -20.30
CA PRO A 8 -2.71 -3.65 -20.69
C PRO A 8 -1.97 -2.94 -21.83
N TYR A 9 -0.69 -2.62 -21.61
CA TYR A 9 0.14 -1.89 -22.56
C TYR A 9 1.40 -2.70 -22.85
N ARG A 10 1.63 -3.01 -24.14
CA ARG A 10 2.70 -3.92 -24.57
C ARG A 10 4.11 -3.49 -24.10
N PRO A 11 4.48 -2.19 -24.11
CA PRO A 11 5.73 -1.76 -23.49
C PRO A 11 5.83 -2.00 -21.98
N ARG A 12 4.74 -1.88 -21.20
CA ARG A 12 4.76 -2.16 -19.74
C ARG A 12 5.11 -3.61 -19.44
N SER A 13 4.63 -4.56 -20.25
CA SER A 13 4.99 -5.98 -20.07
C SER A 13 6.47 -6.25 -20.37
N VAL A 14 7.08 -5.50 -21.28
CA VAL A 14 8.52 -5.64 -21.59
C VAL A 14 9.39 -5.19 -20.41
N TYR A 15 9.07 -4.04 -19.79
CA TYR A 15 9.80 -3.57 -18.61
C TYR A 15 9.66 -4.53 -17.43
N GLY A 16 8.46 -5.03 -17.17
CA GLY A 16 8.22 -6.02 -16.11
C GLY A 16 9.01 -7.32 -16.36
N TYR A 17 9.05 -7.80 -17.60
CA TYR A 17 9.82 -9.00 -17.96
C TYR A 17 11.34 -8.79 -17.84
N ALA A 18 11.85 -7.64 -18.30
CA ALA A 18 13.26 -7.30 -18.16
C ALA A 18 13.67 -7.19 -16.67
N LEU A 19 12.84 -6.55 -15.85
CA LEU A 19 13.06 -6.44 -14.41
C LEU A 19 12.97 -7.81 -13.72
N PHE A 20 12.04 -8.68 -14.15
CA PHE A 20 11.96 -10.06 -13.66
C PHE A 20 13.24 -10.84 -13.93
N ILE A 21 13.75 -10.85 -15.17
CA ILE A 21 15.01 -11.55 -15.48
C ILE A 21 16.18 -10.93 -14.70
N GLY A 22 16.30 -9.60 -14.75
CA GLY A 22 17.39 -8.88 -14.06
C GLY A 22 17.41 -9.12 -12.56
N SER A 23 16.25 -9.05 -11.90
CA SER A 23 16.14 -9.31 -10.46
C SER A 23 16.47 -10.76 -10.10
N ASN A 24 16.04 -11.75 -10.89
CA ASN A 24 16.39 -13.15 -10.66
C ASN A 24 17.91 -13.37 -10.79
N ILE A 25 18.54 -12.83 -11.83
CA ILE A 25 20.00 -12.96 -12.03
C ILE A 25 20.75 -12.35 -10.84
N VAL A 26 20.40 -11.12 -10.45
CA VAL A 26 21.02 -10.46 -9.29
C VAL A 26 20.79 -11.24 -8.00
N PHE A 27 19.58 -11.80 -7.81
CA PHE A 27 19.25 -12.61 -6.65
C PHE A 27 20.06 -13.90 -6.56
N PHE A 28 20.22 -14.63 -7.67
CA PHE A 28 21.06 -15.83 -7.69
C PHE A 28 22.52 -15.50 -7.44
N LEU A 29 23.05 -14.45 -8.07
CA LEU A 29 24.42 -13.99 -7.82
C LEU A 29 24.62 -13.59 -6.35
N TYR A 30 23.63 -12.94 -5.75
CA TYR A 30 23.63 -12.59 -4.34
C TYR A 30 23.66 -13.84 -3.44
N ILE A 31 22.83 -14.85 -3.70
CA ILE A 31 22.83 -16.09 -2.91
C ILE A 31 24.16 -16.82 -3.05
N ILE A 32 24.67 -16.97 -4.28
CA ILE A 32 25.96 -17.62 -4.52
C ILE A 32 27.04 -16.90 -3.75
N TRP A 33 27.09 -15.57 -3.84
CA TRP A 33 28.02 -14.81 -3.04
C TRP A 33 27.80 -15.02 -1.54
N ALA A 34 26.58 -14.94 -1.01
CA ALA A 34 26.33 -15.03 0.42
C ALA A 34 26.69 -16.39 1.02
N VAL A 35 26.55 -17.48 0.26
CA VAL A 35 26.76 -18.85 0.73
C VAL A 35 28.20 -19.33 0.52
N VAL A 36 28.88 -18.90 -0.55
CA VAL A 36 30.25 -19.36 -0.83
C VAL A 36 31.22 -18.76 0.20
N PRO A 37 32.06 -19.57 0.88
CA PRO A 37 33.08 -19.11 1.81
C PRO A 37 34.10 -18.16 1.16
N ASP A 38 34.62 -17.23 1.95
CA ASP A 38 35.61 -16.25 1.48
C ASP A 38 36.90 -16.91 0.98
N GLU A 39 37.33 -18.01 1.59
CA GLU A 39 38.50 -18.80 1.16
C GLU A 39 38.41 -19.21 -0.32
N ILE A 40 37.25 -19.71 -0.75
CA ILE A 40 37.02 -20.13 -2.15
C ILE A 40 36.99 -18.91 -3.08
N LEU A 41 36.42 -17.79 -2.62
CA LEU A 41 36.42 -16.54 -3.39
C LEU A 41 37.83 -15.97 -3.56
N HIS A 42 38.66 -16.05 -2.53
CA HIS A 42 40.04 -15.58 -2.56
C HIS A 42 40.92 -16.50 -3.42
N ASP A 43 40.83 -17.82 -3.21
CA ASP A 43 41.75 -18.79 -3.80
C ASP A 43 41.39 -19.16 -5.25
N CYS A 44 40.11 -19.34 -5.57
CA CYS A 44 39.69 -19.73 -6.93
C CYS A 44 39.42 -18.53 -7.85
N LEU A 45 38.85 -17.44 -7.32
CA LEU A 45 38.45 -16.28 -8.11
C LEU A 45 39.45 -15.11 -8.03
N GLY A 46 40.45 -15.18 -7.13
CA GLY A 46 41.46 -14.13 -6.97
C GLY A 46 40.89 -12.81 -6.41
N LEU A 47 39.68 -12.83 -5.85
CA LEU A 47 38.96 -11.64 -5.40
C LEU A 47 39.46 -11.22 -4.02
N THR A 48 40.52 -10.43 -3.95
CA THR A 48 41.19 -10.07 -2.68
C THR A 48 40.42 -9.07 -1.82
N TYR A 49 39.55 -8.25 -2.42
CA TYR A 49 38.77 -7.24 -1.72
C TYR A 49 37.29 -7.36 -2.08
N TRP A 50 36.48 -7.80 -1.11
CA TRP A 50 35.03 -7.88 -1.23
C TRP A 50 34.36 -7.32 0.04
N PRO A 51 33.12 -6.82 -0.06
CA PRO A 51 32.34 -6.43 1.11
C PRO A 51 32.19 -7.59 2.09
N LEU A 52 32.23 -7.26 3.38
CA LEU A 52 32.05 -8.22 4.46
C LEU A 52 30.73 -8.99 4.32
N LYS A 53 30.75 -10.31 4.49
CA LYS A 53 29.55 -11.18 4.45
C LYS A 53 28.47 -10.77 5.45
N TYR A 54 28.83 -10.05 6.51
CA TYR A 54 27.88 -9.42 7.43
C TYR A 54 26.78 -8.62 6.70
N TRP A 55 27.13 -7.94 5.60
CA TRP A 55 26.17 -7.16 4.82
C TRP A 55 25.10 -8.02 4.15
N ALA A 56 25.37 -9.30 3.88
CA ALA A 56 24.37 -10.23 3.35
C ALA A 56 23.22 -10.50 4.35
N VAL A 57 23.44 -10.25 5.64
CA VAL A 57 22.40 -10.40 6.66
C VAL A 57 21.87 -9.03 7.07
N ALA A 58 22.75 -8.03 7.19
CA ALA A 58 22.38 -6.69 7.60
C ALA A 58 21.40 -6.04 6.61
N ILE A 59 21.66 -6.11 5.29
CA ILE A 59 20.80 -5.46 4.29
C ILE A 59 19.34 -5.97 4.37
N PRO A 60 19.06 -7.28 4.34
CA PRO A 60 17.69 -7.78 4.49
C PRO A 60 17.02 -7.35 5.80
N ILE A 61 17.75 -7.36 6.91
CA ILE A 61 17.19 -6.97 8.23
C ILE A 61 16.83 -5.48 8.25
N TRP A 62 17.68 -4.61 7.73
CA TRP A 62 17.41 -3.17 7.65
C TRP A 62 16.22 -2.87 6.74
N VAL A 63 16.11 -3.56 5.59
CA VAL A 63 14.95 -3.44 4.69
C VAL A 63 13.67 -3.89 5.39
N LEU A 64 13.68 -5.04 6.05
CA LEU A 64 12.52 -5.56 6.79
C LEU A 64 12.12 -4.60 7.92
N THR A 65 13.09 -4.08 8.65
CA THR A 65 12.86 -3.11 9.75
C THR A 65 12.26 -1.83 9.22
N ALA A 66 12.79 -1.28 8.12
CA ALA A 66 12.24 -0.08 7.49
C ALA A 66 10.80 -0.29 7.01
N ILE A 67 10.50 -1.44 6.39
CA ILE A 67 9.14 -1.80 5.98
C ILE A 67 8.22 -1.93 7.18
N ALA A 68 8.65 -2.59 8.26
CA ALA A 68 7.85 -2.77 9.46
C ALA A 68 7.54 -1.42 10.14
N VAL A 69 8.56 -0.56 10.30
CA VAL A 69 8.37 0.80 10.85
C VAL A 69 7.41 1.60 9.98
N PHE A 70 7.56 1.52 8.65
CA PHE A 70 6.64 2.20 7.75
C PHE A 70 5.21 1.69 7.88
N ALA A 71 5.00 0.37 7.84
CA ALA A 71 3.68 -0.26 7.84
C ALA A 71 2.93 -0.10 9.16
N PHE A 72 3.64 -0.20 10.30
CA PHE A 72 2.99 -0.23 11.62
C PHE A 72 3.01 1.11 12.35
N ILE A 73 3.93 2.01 12.02
CA ILE A 73 4.07 3.28 12.73
C ILE A 73 3.72 4.43 11.80
N ILE A 74 4.46 4.60 10.71
CA ILE A 74 4.35 5.78 9.86
C ILE A 74 3.00 5.81 9.13
N TYR A 75 2.62 4.72 8.48
CA TYR A 75 1.40 4.68 7.68
C TYR A 75 0.13 4.88 8.54
N PRO A 76 -0.06 4.21 9.68
CA PRO A 76 -1.17 4.49 10.58
C PRO A 76 -1.13 5.91 11.16
N ALA A 77 0.05 6.44 11.50
CA ALA A 77 0.16 7.80 12.01
C ALA A 77 -0.29 8.84 10.97
N ILE A 78 0.09 8.66 9.69
CA ILE A 78 -0.37 9.53 8.60
C ILE A 78 -1.90 9.42 8.42
N ASN A 79 -2.45 8.21 8.44
CA ASN A 79 -3.89 8.01 8.33
C ASN A 79 -4.63 8.70 9.49
N LEU A 80 -4.13 8.57 10.72
CA LEU A 80 -4.72 9.25 11.88
C LEU A 80 -4.62 10.77 11.77
N LEU A 81 -3.50 11.31 11.26
CA LEU A 81 -3.33 12.74 11.04
C LEU A 81 -4.29 13.31 9.98
N MET A 82 -4.63 12.50 8.98
CA MET A 82 -5.59 12.88 7.93
C MET A 82 -7.04 12.66 8.31
N THR A 83 -7.31 11.86 9.34
CA THR A 83 -8.67 11.56 9.80
C THR A 83 -9.23 12.76 10.59
N PRO A 84 -10.45 13.25 10.29
CA PRO A 84 -11.12 14.27 11.11
C PRO A 84 -11.30 13.83 12.56
N ASP A 85 -11.55 14.80 13.45
CA ASP A 85 -11.85 14.49 14.85
C ASP A 85 -13.08 13.57 14.99
N ILE A 86 -13.12 12.78 16.06
CA ILE A 86 -14.17 11.77 16.28
C ILE A 86 -15.55 12.44 16.38
N ASP A 87 -15.60 13.65 16.95
CA ASP A 87 -16.83 14.43 17.14
C ASP A 87 -17.23 15.26 15.91
N ASP A 88 -16.47 15.18 14.81
CA ASP A 88 -16.76 15.95 13.61
C ASP A 88 -17.93 15.34 12.81
N VAL A 89 -18.90 16.18 12.43
CA VAL A 89 -20.04 15.78 11.58
C VAL A 89 -19.59 15.21 10.24
N ARG A 90 -18.39 15.59 9.75
CA ARG A 90 -17.78 15.06 8.53
C ARG A 90 -17.47 13.55 8.61
N THR A 91 -17.37 13.01 9.82
CA THR A 91 -17.21 11.56 10.05
C THR A 91 -18.53 10.80 9.81
N ILE A 92 -19.67 11.50 9.84
CA ILE A 92 -21.01 10.92 9.65
C ILE A 92 -21.59 11.29 8.27
N LYS A 93 -21.33 12.51 7.79
CA LYS A 93 -21.88 13.05 6.54
C LYS A 93 -20.77 13.41 5.56
N ASP A 94 -20.95 12.98 4.31
CA ASP A 94 -20.12 13.43 3.22
C ASP A 94 -20.61 14.78 2.66
N GLN A 95 -19.85 15.34 1.72
CA GLN A 95 -20.16 16.60 1.04
C GLN A 95 -21.39 16.54 0.13
N TYR A 96 -21.88 15.34 -0.19
CA TYR A 96 -23.03 15.11 -1.07
C TYR A 96 -24.29 14.76 -0.29
N SER A 97 -24.21 14.67 1.04
CA SER A 97 -25.34 14.28 1.87
C SER A 97 -26.45 15.33 1.81
N LEU A 98 -27.64 14.87 1.42
CA LEU A 98 -28.81 15.72 1.22
C LEU A 98 -29.69 15.69 2.47
N VAL A 99 -29.66 16.76 3.27
CA VAL A 99 -30.55 16.88 4.43
C VAL A 99 -31.92 17.38 4.00
N GLN A 100 -32.98 16.69 4.43
CA GLN A 100 -34.36 17.13 4.20
C GLN A 100 -34.63 18.45 4.92
N ASN A 101 -34.74 19.55 4.19
CA ASN A 101 -34.88 20.89 4.79
C ASN A 101 -36.34 21.30 5.06
N ILE A 102 -37.32 20.82 4.29
CA ILE A 102 -38.71 21.32 4.37
C ILE A 102 -39.70 20.17 4.10
N ASN A 103 -40.60 19.93 5.05
CA ASN A 103 -41.75 19.04 4.88
C ASN A 103 -43.01 19.89 4.74
N ILE A 104 -43.48 20.09 3.50
CA ILE A 104 -44.76 20.77 3.26
C ILE A 104 -45.86 19.71 3.35
N PRO A 105 -46.81 19.82 4.29
CA PRO A 105 -47.87 18.82 4.46
C PRO A 105 -48.72 18.71 3.18
N GLY A 106 -48.84 17.49 2.65
CA GLY A 106 -49.58 17.19 1.42
C GLY A 106 -48.74 17.23 0.13
N SER A 107 -47.46 17.60 0.21
CA SER A 107 -46.53 17.55 -0.93
C SER A 107 -45.71 16.26 -0.95
N ILE A 108 -45.19 15.90 -2.12
CA ILE A 108 -44.21 14.82 -2.25
C ILE A 108 -42.88 15.34 -1.69
N PRO A 109 -42.25 14.66 -0.71
CA PRO A 109 -41.00 15.12 -0.15
C PRO A 109 -39.87 15.09 -1.20
N SER A 110 -38.96 16.05 -1.12
CA SER A 110 -37.75 16.06 -1.94
C SER A 110 -36.87 14.85 -1.63
N VAL A 111 -36.16 14.36 -2.64
CA VAL A 111 -35.11 13.35 -2.48
C VAL A 111 -34.09 13.88 -1.46
N SER A 112 -33.86 13.09 -0.42
CA SER A 112 -32.96 13.40 0.70
C SER A 112 -32.52 12.10 1.37
N ASP A 113 -31.40 12.14 2.07
CA ASP A 113 -30.87 10.98 2.78
C ASP A 113 -31.65 10.74 4.07
N ILE A 114 -32.01 9.48 4.30
CA ILE A 114 -32.70 9.04 5.51
C ILE A 114 -31.66 8.55 6.51
N PRO A 115 -31.73 8.93 7.80
CA PRO A 115 -30.83 8.41 8.81
C PRO A 115 -30.83 6.88 8.86
N ILE A 116 -29.64 6.27 8.94
CA ILE A 116 -29.50 4.81 8.94
C ILE A 116 -30.29 4.15 10.08
N THR A 117 -30.42 4.83 11.23
CA THR A 117 -31.23 4.39 12.36
C THR A 117 -32.70 4.18 12.00
N ASP A 118 -33.28 5.08 11.19
CA ASP A 118 -34.68 4.98 10.79
C ASP A 118 -34.90 3.90 9.73
N VAL A 119 -33.96 3.77 8.79
CA VAL A 119 -33.92 2.68 7.81
C VAL A 119 -33.85 1.33 8.53
N CYS A 120 -32.90 1.18 9.46
CA CYS A 120 -32.73 -0.07 10.19
C CYS A 120 -33.95 -0.41 11.05
N ARG A 121 -34.53 0.58 11.74
CA ARG A 121 -35.75 0.37 12.53
C ARG A 121 -36.90 -0.15 11.66
N LYS A 122 -37.08 0.44 10.48
CA LYS A 122 -38.21 0.12 9.60
C LYS A 122 -38.05 -1.22 8.87
N LEU A 123 -36.82 -1.54 8.43
CA LEU A 123 -36.55 -2.74 7.64
C LEU A 123 -36.25 -3.97 8.48
N TYR A 124 -35.55 -3.81 9.60
CA TYR A 124 -34.97 -4.95 10.32
C TYR A 124 -35.48 -5.15 11.76
N LEU A 125 -36.01 -4.10 12.41
CA LEU A 125 -36.46 -4.17 13.81
C LEU A 125 -37.99 -4.15 13.93
N LYS A 126 -38.64 -5.01 13.15
CA LYS A 126 -40.11 -5.13 13.16
C LYS A 126 -40.62 -5.88 14.39
#